data_AF-A0A1W9GJE5-F1
#
_entry.id   AF-A0A1W9GJE5-F1
#
_cell.length_a   1.000
_cell.length_b   1.000
_cell.length_c   1.000
_cell.angle_alpha   90.00
_cell.angle_beta   90.00
_cell.angle_gamma   90.00
#
_symmetry.space_group_name_H-M   'P 1'
#
loop_
_entity.id
_entity.type
_entity.pdbx_description
1 polymer ?
#
loop_
_entity_poly.entity_id
_entity_poly.type
_entity_poly.pdbx_seq_one_letter_code
_entity_poly.pdbx_strand_id
1 'polypeptide(L)'
;MSLTYELDKVAENFRCGILASQIAALLNRPTGGSITGSDQKIISSALQAIKEILSGARTLSSGQSIGGVTPQSIRSLRIALNPLERMQQEGTSEDLVALMGSIEQGLSDLSAANTIPQLNEDLRKAQAFFGIVADSVLSSFQTLPNSSSHALYS
;
A
#
# COMPACT_ATOMS: atom_id res chain seq x y z
N MET A 1 -23.59 -13.19 -6.46
CA MET A 1 -22.13 -12.96 -6.52
C MET A 1 -21.44 -14.21 -5.96
N SER A 2 -20.46 -14.78 -6.66
CA SER A 2 -19.90 -16.09 -6.31
C SER A 2 -18.90 -16.00 -5.15
N LEU A 3 -18.94 -16.98 -4.25
CA LEU A 3 -18.05 -17.10 -3.08
C LEU A 3 -16.55 -16.95 -3.44
N THR A 4 -16.18 -17.43 -4.63
CA THR A 4 -14.81 -17.40 -5.17
C THR A 4 -14.29 -15.98 -5.37
N TYR A 5 -15.14 -15.07 -5.85
CA TYR A 5 -14.76 -13.67 -6.08
C TYR A 5 -14.47 -12.93 -4.78
N GLU A 6 -15.24 -13.20 -3.73
CA GLU A 6 -15.01 -12.62 -2.40
C GLU A 6 -13.71 -13.15 -1.77
N LEU A 7 -13.44 -14.46 -1.91
CA LEU A 7 -12.19 -15.10 -1.46
C LEU A 7 -10.95 -14.49 -2.13
N ASP A 8 -10.99 -14.29 -3.46
CA ASP A 8 -9.88 -13.70 -4.21
C ASP A 8 -9.59 -12.27 -3.77
N LYS A 9 -10.64 -11.47 -3.53
CA LYS A 9 -10.53 -10.10 -3.04
C LYS A 9 -9.93 -10.03 -1.63
N VAL A 10 -10.35 -10.93 -0.74
CA VAL A 10 -9.79 -11.01 0.63
C VAL A 10 -8.31 -11.42 0.58
N ALA A 11 -7.95 -12.40 -0.25
CA ALA A 11 -6.57 -12.84 -0.42
C ALA A 11 -5.66 -11.74 -1.00
N GLU A 12 -6.17 -10.95 -1.94
CA GLU A 12 -5.45 -9.80 -2.50
C GLU A 12 -5.22 -8.71 -1.45
N ASN A 13 -6.26 -8.31 -0.71
CA ASN A 13 -6.14 -7.35 0.39
C ASN A 13 -5.16 -7.83 1.47
N PHE A 14 -5.17 -9.12 1.79
CA PHE A 14 -4.25 -9.72 2.76
C PHE A 14 -2.79 -9.65 2.28
N ARG A 15 -2.54 -9.94 0.99
CA ARG A 15 -1.20 -9.80 0.39
C ARG A 15 -0.71 -8.35 0.43
N CYS A 16 -1.57 -7.39 0.11
CA CYS A 16 -1.24 -5.97 0.21
C CYS A 16 -0.93 -5.56 1.65
N GLY A 17 -1.73 -6.03 2.63
CA GLY A 17 -1.48 -5.78 4.05
C GLY A 17 -0.14 -6.34 4.53
N ILE A 18 0.20 -7.58 4.16
CA ILE A 18 1.50 -8.17 4.50
C ILE A 18 2.65 -7.35 3.93
N LEU A 19 2.58 -7.02 2.64
CA LEU A 19 3.63 -6.23 1.98
C LEU A 19 3.80 -4.87 2.66
N ALA A 20 2.69 -4.21 3.00
CA ALA A 20 2.69 -2.94 3.70
C ALA A 20 3.32 -3.03 5.09
N SER A 21 2.95 -4.05 5.88
CA SER A 21 3.57 -4.30 7.19
C SER A 21 5.07 -4.58 7.08
N GLN A 22 5.50 -5.33 6.06
CA GLN A 22 6.90 -5.64 5.83
C GLN A 22 7.72 -4.39 5.51
N ILE A 23 7.22 -3.50 4.66
CA ILE A 23 7.87 -2.22 4.34
C ILE A 23 7.88 -1.29 5.54
N ALA A 24 6.76 -1.14 6.25
CA ALA A 24 6.70 -0.32 7.46
C ALA A 24 7.69 -0.80 8.53
N ALA A 25 7.79 -2.12 8.73
CA ALA A 25 8.77 -2.72 9.62
C ALA A 25 10.21 -2.50 9.16
N LEU A 26 10.48 -2.57 7.84
CA LEU A 26 11.80 -2.29 7.26
C LEU A 26 12.22 -0.84 7.51
N LEU A 27 11.30 0.12 7.28
CA LEU A 27 11.55 1.55 7.46
C LEU A 27 11.65 1.98 8.93
N ASN A 28 11.15 1.16 9.86
CA ASN A 28 11.32 1.33 11.31
C ASN A 28 12.65 0.76 11.84
N ARG A 29 13.46 0.09 11.01
CA ARG A 29 14.75 -0.43 11.45
C ARG A 29 15.74 0.72 11.73
N PRO A 30 16.72 0.53 12.64
CA PRO A 30 17.74 1.52 12.89
C PRO A 30 18.54 1.87 11.62
N THR A 31 18.82 3.16 11.44
CA THR A 31 19.72 3.66 10.39
C THR A 31 21.06 2.92 10.43
N GLY A 32 21.59 2.58 9.25
CA GLY A 32 22.84 1.82 9.10
C GLY A 32 22.68 0.31 9.20
N GLY A 33 21.49 -0.21 9.54
CA GLY A 33 21.20 -1.64 9.47
C GLY A 33 21.33 -2.18 8.04
N SER A 34 21.79 -3.42 7.88
CA SER A 34 21.97 -4.00 6.54
C SER A 34 20.63 -4.29 5.86
N ILE A 35 20.57 -4.04 4.55
CA ILE A 35 19.47 -4.46 3.69
C ILE A 35 19.82 -5.84 3.12
N THR A 36 19.03 -6.84 3.46
CA THR A 36 19.22 -8.22 3.01
C THR A 36 18.63 -8.47 1.62
N GLY A 37 18.98 -9.59 0.99
CA GLY A 37 18.35 -10.00 -0.28
C GLY A 37 16.83 -10.22 -0.18
N SER A 38 16.32 -10.60 1.00
CA SER A 38 14.86 -10.64 1.25
C SER A 38 14.24 -9.25 1.33
N ASP A 39 14.93 -8.28 1.96
CA ASP A 39 14.45 -6.90 2.02
C ASP A 39 14.37 -6.30 0.62
N GLN A 40 15.36 -6.56 -0.25
CA GLN A 40 15.34 -6.11 -1.65
C GLN A 40 14.14 -6.64 -2.44
N LYS A 41 13.72 -7.90 -2.21
CA LYS A 41 12.51 -8.46 -2.84
C LYS A 41 11.24 -7.78 -2.35
N ILE A 42 11.17 -7.43 -1.07
CA ILE A 42 10.05 -6.71 -0.46
C ILE A 42 9.98 -5.29 -1.06
N ILE A 43 11.11 -4.57 -1.10
CA ILE A 43 11.20 -3.22 -1.70
C ILE A 43 10.77 -3.25 -3.17
N SER A 44 11.27 -4.21 -3.95
CA SER A 44 10.92 -4.37 -5.37
C SER A 44 9.42 -4.61 -5.57
N SER A 45 8.81 -5.41 -4.69
CA SER A 45 7.37 -5.70 -4.74
C SER A 45 6.54 -4.46 -4.38
N ALA A 46 7.00 -3.68 -3.39
CA ALA A 46 6.38 -2.41 -3.03
C ALA A 46 6.48 -1.37 -4.14
N LEU A 47 7.64 -1.26 -4.79
CA LEU A 47 7.85 -0.40 -5.96
C LEU A 47 6.88 -0.75 -7.08
N GLN A 48 6.71 -2.05 -7.38
CA GLN A 48 5.74 -2.46 -8.40
C GLN A 48 4.31 -2.07 -8.01
N ALA A 49 3.92 -2.25 -6.74
CA ALA A 49 2.59 -1.87 -6.28
C ALA A 49 2.34 -0.34 -6.42
N ILE A 50 3.32 0.49 -6.06
CA ILE A 50 3.22 1.95 -6.22
C ILE A 50 3.14 2.34 -7.70
N LYS A 51 3.91 1.69 -8.58
CA LYS A 51 3.82 1.92 -10.04
C LYS A 51 2.44 1.58 -10.60
N GLU A 52 1.81 0.50 -10.14
CA GLU A 52 0.44 0.13 -10.51
C GLU A 52 -0.56 1.20 -10.02
N ILE A 53 -0.42 1.70 -8.80
CA ILE A 53 -1.26 2.78 -8.26
C ILE A 53 -1.09 4.07 -9.07
N LEU A 54 0.15 4.46 -9.38
CA LEU A 54 0.46 5.63 -10.21
C LEU A 54 -0.14 5.52 -11.61
N SER A 55 -0.08 4.33 -12.23
CA SER A 55 -0.70 4.07 -13.53
C SER A 55 -2.22 4.28 -13.47
N GLY A 56 -2.87 3.73 -12.44
CA GLY A 56 -4.30 3.93 -12.21
C GLY A 56 -4.65 5.41 -11.96
N ALA A 57 -3.87 6.10 -11.15
CA ALA A 57 -4.07 7.50 -10.79
C ALA A 57 -4.00 8.44 -12.01
N ARG A 58 -2.93 8.33 -12.81
CA ARG A 58 -2.72 9.17 -14.01
C ARG A 58 -3.86 9.02 -15.01
N THR A 59 -4.45 7.83 -15.08
CA THR A 59 -5.57 7.52 -15.98
C THR A 59 -6.84 8.25 -15.59
N LEU A 60 -7.16 8.31 -14.29
CA LEU A 60 -8.32 9.06 -13.81
C LEU A 60 -8.15 10.57 -14.01
N SER A 61 -6.94 11.10 -13.76
CA SER A 61 -6.69 12.55 -13.84
C SER A 61 -6.64 13.11 -15.26
N SER A 62 -6.25 12.31 -16.25
CA SER A 62 -6.07 12.76 -17.63
C SER A 62 -7.27 12.52 -18.54
N GLY A 63 -8.23 11.67 -18.14
CA GLY A 63 -9.41 11.31 -18.94
C GLY A 63 -9.11 10.66 -20.29
N GLN A 64 -7.82 10.45 -20.61
CA GLN A 64 -7.34 9.79 -21.80
C GLN A 64 -6.86 8.40 -21.42
N SER A 65 -7.08 7.42 -22.30
CA SER A 65 -6.52 6.08 -22.17
C SER A 65 -4.99 6.16 -22.28
N ILE A 66 -4.32 6.49 -21.17
CA ILE A 66 -2.87 6.36 -21.07
C ILE A 66 -2.56 4.86 -21.28
N GLY A 67 -1.76 4.54 -22.29
CA GLY A 67 -1.30 3.16 -22.49
C GLY A 67 -0.62 2.66 -21.22
N GLY A 68 -1.06 1.51 -20.69
CA GLY A 68 -0.56 0.95 -19.43
C GLY A 68 -1.61 0.73 -18.34
N VAL A 69 -2.88 1.07 -18.60
CA VAL A 69 -4.00 0.74 -17.70
C VAL A 69 -4.31 -0.75 -17.80
N THR A 70 -4.05 -1.44 -16.70
CA THR A 70 -4.47 -2.82 -16.51
C THR A 70 -5.61 -2.88 -15.49
N PRO A 71 -6.46 -3.92 -15.51
CA PRO A 71 -7.38 -4.18 -14.41
C PRO A 71 -6.68 -4.19 -13.03
N GLN A 72 -5.40 -4.56 -12.98
CA GLN A 72 -4.59 -4.56 -11.76
C GLN A 72 -4.27 -3.15 -11.26
N SER A 73 -3.96 -2.22 -12.16
CA SER A 73 -3.71 -0.80 -11.81
C SER A 73 -4.95 -0.13 -11.20
N ILE A 74 -6.15 -0.39 -11.74
CA ILE A 74 -7.42 0.12 -11.18
C ILE A 74 -7.69 -0.50 -9.79
N ARG A 75 -7.45 -1.81 -9.62
CA ARG A 75 -7.62 -2.48 -8.32
C ARG A 75 -6.66 -1.97 -7.27
N SER A 76 -5.38 -1.81 -7.64
CA SER A 76 -4.34 -1.31 -6.74
C SER A 76 -4.65 0.11 -6.28
N LEU A 77 -5.11 0.96 -7.21
CA LEU A 77 -5.58 2.31 -6.87
C LEU A 77 -6.73 2.26 -5.86
N ARG A 78 -7.74 1.40 -6.06
CA ARG A 78 -8.88 1.26 -5.13
C ARG A 78 -8.44 0.89 -3.71
N ILE A 79 -7.41 0.06 -3.57
CA ILE A 79 -6.84 -0.29 -2.25
C ILE A 79 -6.15 0.92 -1.61
N ALA A 80 -5.50 1.76 -2.42
CA ALA A 80 -4.76 2.93 -1.96
C ALA A 80 -5.65 4.14 -1.62
N LEU A 81 -6.88 4.24 -2.14
CA LEU A 81 -7.74 5.42 -1.95
C LEU A 81 -7.98 5.78 -0.50
N ASN A 82 -8.42 4.82 0.33
CA ASN A 82 -8.70 5.09 1.74
C ASN A 82 -7.42 5.51 2.52
N PRO A 83 -6.28 4.80 2.38
CA PRO A 83 -5.01 5.28 2.92
C PRO A 83 -4.63 6.70 2.50
N LEU A 84 -4.83 7.04 1.23
CA LEU A 84 -4.54 8.37 0.67
C LEU A 84 -5.45 9.45 1.26
N GLU A 85 -6.76 9.18 1.40
CA GLU A 85 -7.71 10.09 2.05
C GLU A 85 -7.31 10.37 3.50
N ARG A 86 -6.85 9.35 4.24
CA ARG A 86 -6.36 9.52 5.62
C ARG A 86 -5.09 10.35 5.68
N MET A 87 -4.15 10.14 4.76
CA MET A 87 -2.95 11.00 4.66
C MET A 87 -3.30 12.46 4.37
N GLN A 88 -4.31 12.74 3.54
CA GLN A 88 -4.77 14.11 3.29
C GLN A 88 -5.38 14.75 4.54
N GLN A 89 -6.15 13.99 5.32
CA GLN A 89 -6.71 14.44 6.60
C GLN A 89 -5.63 14.70 7.66
N GLU A 90 -4.53 13.94 7.62
CA GLU A 90 -3.36 14.11 8.49
C GLU A 90 -2.42 15.25 8.04
N GLY A 91 -2.82 16.05 7.05
CA GLY A 91 -2.14 17.29 6.65
C GLY A 91 -1.25 17.18 5.42
N THR A 92 -1.27 16.05 4.70
CA THR A 92 -0.54 15.90 3.44
C THR A 92 -1.35 16.53 2.31
N SER A 93 -1.16 17.83 2.03
CA SER A 93 -1.90 18.58 1.00
C SER A 93 -1.43 18.31 -0.45
N GLU A 94 -0.64 17.26 -0.68
CA GLU A 94 -0.09 16.94 -2.00
C GLU A 94 -1.12 16.30 -2.92
N ASP A 95 -1.03 16.63 -4.22
CA ASP A 95 -1.77 15.89 -5.26
C ASP A 95 -1.36 14.41 -5.23
N LEU A 96 -2.32 13.52 -5.46
CA LEU A 96 -2.15 12.07 -5.36
C LEU A 96 -1.00 11.56 -6.23
N VAL A 97 -0.86 12.11 -7.44
CA VAL A 97 0.24 11.74 -8.35
C VAL A 97 1.59 12.19 -7.80
N ALA A 98 1.66 13.38 -7.19
CA ALA A 98 2.89 13.90 -6.58
C ALA A 98 3.27 13.10 -5.33
N LEU A 99 2.30 12.80 -4.46
CA LEU A 99 2.52 12.00 -3.25
C LEU A 99 3.01 10.59 -3.59
N MET A 100 2.33 9.90 -4.52
CA MET A 100 2.74 8.57 -4.96
C MET A 100 4.08 8.59 -5.71
N GLY A 101 4.40 9.66 -6.44
CA GLY A 101 5.70 9.87 -7.07
C GLY A 101 6.83 10.03 -6.06
N SER A 102 6.61 10.80 -4.98
CA SER A 102 7.55 10.93 -3.86
C SER A 102 7.81 9.58 -3.19
N ILE A 103 6.75 8.79 -2.97
CA ILE A 103 6.87 7.44 -2.37
C ILE A 103 7.63 6.49 -3.31
N GLU A 104 7.37 6.52 -4.62
CA GLU A 104 8.12 5.75 -5.62
C GLU A 104 9.62 6.11 -5.58
N GLN A 105 9.94 7.39 -5.50
CA GLN A 105 11.32 7.87 -5.45
C GLN A 105 12.02 7.38 -4.18
N GLY A 106 11.41 7.55 -3.01
CA GLY A 106 11.99 7.09 -1.75
C GLY A 106 12.26 5.59 -1.74
N LEU A 107 11.31 4.77 -2.24
CA LEU A 107 11.52 3.33 -2.37
C LEU A 107 12.60 2.97 -3.40
N SER A 108 12.75 3.74 -4.47
CA SER A 108 13.78 3.52 -5.50
C SER A 108 15.17 3.78 -4.92
N ASP A 109 15.32 4.86 -4.16
CA ASP A 109 16.55 5.20 -3.45
C ASP A 109 16.88 4.13 -2.40
N LEU A 110 15.88 3.64 -1.67
CA LEU A 110 16.05 2.55 -0.72
C LEU A 110 16.48 1.24 -1.41
N SER A 111 15.94 0.94 -2.60
CA SER A 111 16.32 -0.26 -3.36
C SER A 111 17.77 -0.21 -3.82
N ALA A 112 18.28 0.98 -4.17
CA ALA A 112 19.68 1.17 -4.54
C ALA A 112 20.64 1.13 -3.33
N ALA A 113 20.12 1.20 -2.11
CA ALA A 113 20.92 1.22 -0.89
C ALA A 113 21.29 -0.20 -0.41
N ASN A 114 22.46 -0.30 0.25
CA ASN A 114 22.90 -1.52 0.93
C ASN A 114 22.60 -1.49 2.44
N THR A 115 22.22 -0.32 2.97
CA THR A 115 21.92 -0.09 4.38
C THR A 115 20.69 0.78 4.52
N ILE A 116 19.97 0.65 5.63
CA ILE A 116 18.82 1.50 5.97
C ILE A 116 19.29 2.96 6.05
N PRO A 117 18.84 3.84 5.14
CA PRO A 117 19.25 5.23 5.14
C PRO A 117 18.53 5.99 6.26
N GLN A 118 19.00 7.20 6.55
CA GLN A 118 18.22 8.12 7.37
C GLN A 118 16.91 8.46 6.66
N LEU A 119 15.80 8.44 7.38
CA LEU A 119 14.48 8.77 6.83
C LEU A 119 14.41 10.23 6.37
N ASN A 120 14.56 10.41 5.06
CA ASN A 120 14.23 11.65 4.35
C ASN A 120 12.70 11.79 4.23
N GLU A 121 12.23 12.89 3.65
CA GLU A 121 10.80 13.19 3.53
C GLU A 121 10.04 12.11 2.74
N ASP A 122 10.61 11.66 1.62
CA ASP A 122 10.00 10.66 0.73
C ASP A 122 9.82 9.30 1.43
N LEU A 123 10.84 8.86 2.18
CA LEU A 123 10.77 7.63 2.97
C LEU A 123 9.80 7.73 4.14
N ARG A 124 9.64 8.92 4.74
CA ARG A 124 8.59 9.14 5.77
C ARG A 124 7.20 9.06 5.16
N LYS A 125 6.99 9.62 3.97
CA LYS A 125 5.72 9.47 3.22
C LYS A 125 5.45 8.00 2.91
N ALA A 126 6.47 7.25 2.49
CA ALA A 126 6.33 5.81 2.23
C ALA A 126 5.97 5.06 3.52
N GLN A 127 6.67 5.33 4.62
CA GLN A 127 6.41 4.75 5.93
C GLN A 127 4.97 5.03 6.40
N ALA A 128 4.51 6.27 6.33
CA ALA A 128 3.15 6.66 6.70
C ALA A 128 2.11 5.93 5.83
N PHE A 129 2.28 5.95 4.50
CA PHE A 129 1.38 5.29 3.57
C PHE A 129 1.25 3.79 3.86
N PHE A 130 2.37 3.07 3.94
CA PHE A 130 2.33 1.63 4.21
C PHE A 130 1.87 1.30 5.64
N GLY A 131 2.14 2.17 6.62
CA GLY A 131 1.56 2.05 7.95
C GLY A 131 0.04 2.10 7.91
N ILE A 132 -0.54 3.10 7.23
CA ILE A 132 -1.99 3.24 7.09
C ILE A 132 -2.60 2.09 6.28
N VAL A 133 -1.94 1.61 5.23
CA VAL A 133 -2.39 0.43 4.46
C VAL A 133 -2.46 -0.80 5.38
N ALA A 134 -1.40 -1.06 6.16
CA ALA A 134 -1.37 -2.17 7.11
C ALA A 134 -2.50 -2.06 8.15
N ASP A 135 -2.67 -0.89 8.75
CA ASP A 135 -3.72 -0.64 9.75
C ASP A 135 -5.12 -0.78 9.17
N SER A 136 -5.35 -0.29 7.96
CA SER A 136 -6.64 -0.36 7.27
C SER A 136 -7.02 -1.81 6.95
N VAL A 137 -6.04 -2.62 6.52
CA VAL A 137 -6.24 -4.05 6.28
C VAL A 137 -6.53 -4.78 7.59
N LEU A 138 -5.77 -4.53 8.66
CA LEU A 138 -6.02 -5.14 9.97
C LEU A 138 -7.40 -4.78 10.54
N SER A 139 -7.82 -3.51 10.41
CA SER A 139 -9.13 -3.03 10.87
C SER A 139 -10.29 -3.68 10.09
N SER A 140 -10.09 -3.98 8.81
CA SER A 140 -11.09 -4.69 7.99
C SER A 140 -11.34 -6.14 8.44
N PHE A 141 -10.38 -6.77 9.13
CA PHE A 141 -10.54 -8.10 9.70
C PHE A 141 -11.27 -8.09 11.04
N GLN A 142 -11.11 -7.03 11.85
CA GLN A 142 -11.80 -6.90 13.14
C GLN A 142 -13.32 -6.66 12.98
N THR A 143 -13.76 -6.21 11.81
CA THR A 143 -15.16 -5.92 11.49
C THR A 143 -15.87 -7.08 10.79
N LEU A 144 -15.23 -8.24 10.63
CA LEU A 144 -15.91 -9.45 10.18
C LEU A 144 -17.01 -9.82 11.19
N PRO A 145 -18.29 -9.89 10.78
CA PRO A 145 -19.37 -10.15 11.70
C PRO A 145 -19.15 -11.52 12.33
N ASN A 146 -19.16 -11.51 13.67
CA ASN A 146 -19.25 -12.68 14.52
C ASN A 146 -20.55 -13.41 14.15
N SER A 147 -20.51 -14.25 13.11
CA SER A 147 -21.64 -15.05 12.65
C SER A 147 -21.73 -16.27 13.57
N SER A 148 -21.98 -16.01 14.86
CA SER A 148 -22.13 -17.00 15.93
C SER A 148 -22.88 -16.37 17.12
N SER A 149 -23.98 -15.67 16.86
CA SER A 149 -25.02 -15.50 17.88
C SER A 149 -26.27 -16.21 17.38
N HIS A 150 -26.37 -17.46 17.82
CA HIS A 150 -27.54 -18.31 17.69
C HIS A 150 -28.81 -17.49 17.98
N ALA A 151 -29.65 -17.36 16.96
CA ALA A 151 -31.08 -17.21 17.13
C ALA A 151 -31.62 -18.53 17.71
N LEU A 152 -31.51 -18.69 19.01
CA LEU A 152 -32.27 -19.65 19.79
C LEU A 152 -32.51 -18.98 21.14
N TYR A 153 -33.64 -18.30 21.28
CA TYR A 153 -34.64 -18.65 22.28
C TYR A 153 -35.95 -17.95 21.88
N SER A 154 -36.92 -18.81 21.62
CA SER A 154 -38.34 -18.52 21.49
C SER A 154 -38.91 -17.98 22.80
#